data_AF-A0A7J8N1Q1-F1
#
_entry.id   AF-A0A7J8N1Q1-F1
#
_cell.length_a   1.000
_cell.length_b   1.000
_cell.length_c   1.000
_cell.angle_alpha   90.00
_cell.angle_beta   90.00
_cell.angle_gamma   90.00
#
_symmetry.space_group_name_H-M   'P 1'
#
loop_
_entity.id
_entity.type
_entity.pdbx_description
1 polymer ?
#
loop_
_entity_poly.entity_id
_entity_poly.type
_entity_poly.pdbx_seq_one_letter_code
_entity_poly.pdbx_strand_id
1 'polypeptide(L)'
;MAIESYVVVHNIAKRHNVGTLARSATAFGVTEVILVGRRDFNAFGSHGSTSHLRFRHFHSLTDARLFLKEKDCDICGVEITEDAVSITDHPFKKSTAFLLGNEGTGLSVKECEICDFFIYIPQYGGGTASLNVTVAASIVLHHFGVWAGFSERIRDGNKFVVAEKPLKLVSRKYCTETDDRIIEERKSRRESASNEFFEDGKNGVSSSNLLDSLFPDE
;
A
#
# COMPACT_ATOMS: atom_id res chain seq x y z
N MET A 1 -4.60 23.67 1.08
CA MET A 1 -4.81 22.53 0.15
C MET A 1 -6.12 21.85 0.54
N ALA A 2 -6.78 21.16 -0.39
CA ALA A 2 -7.94 20.34 -0.04
C ALA A 2 -7.48 19.12 0.77
N ILE A 3 -8.25 18.71 1.78
CA ILE A 3 -8.00 17.49 2.55
C ILE A 3 -8.32 16.29 1.67
N GLU A 4 -7.37 15.36 1.58
CA GLU A 4 -7.49 14.14 0.78
C GLU A 4 -7.40 12.91 1.68
N SER A 5 -8.06 11.83 1.25
CA SER A 5 -7.94 10.52 1.89
C SER A 5 -7.34 9.50 0.93
N TYR A 6 -6.49 8.64 1.48
CA TYR A 6 -5.84 7.55 0.77
C TYR A 6 -6.06 6.25 1.53
N VAL A 7 -5.99 5.12 0.84
CA VAL A 7 -6.02 3.79 1.49
C VAL A 7 -4.80 3.01 1.06
N VAL A 8 -4.01 2.54 2.02
CA VAL A 8 -2.82 1.73 1.78
C VAL A 8 -3.16 0.27 2.05
N VAL A 9 -2.80 -0.57 1.10
CA VAL A 9 -3.07 -2.00 1.07
C VAL A 9 -1.74 -2.70 0.85
N HIS A 10 -1.27 -3.45 1.84
CA HIS A 10 -0.03 -4.20 1.74
C HIS A 10 -0.31 -5.70 1.83
N ASN A 11 0.06 -6.42 0.77
CA ASN A 11 -0.04 -7.88 0.69
C ASN A 11 -1.36 -8.49 1.23
N ILE A 12 -2.53 -7.92 0.87
CA ILE A 12 -3.83 -8.44 1.33
C ILE A 12 -3.92 -9.95 1.06
N ALA A 13 -4.13 -10.71 2.14
CA ALA A 13 -4.20 -12.16 2.11
C ALA A 13 -5.40 -12.69 1.29
N LYS A 14 -6.50 -11.93 1.22
CA LYS A 14 -7.77 -12.34 0.62
C LYS A 14 -8.17 -11.43 -0.55
N ARG A 15 -8.11 -11.94 -1.78
CA ARG A 15 -8.43 -11.20 -3.02
C ARG A 15 -9.79 -10.49 -3.01
N HIS A 16 -10.81 -11.05 -2.35
CA HIS A 16 -12.16 -10.46 -2.31
C HIS A 16 -12.24 -9.16 -1.49
N ASN A 17 -11.32 -8.94 -0.54
CA ASN A 17 -11.33 -7.73 0.29
C ASN A 17 -11.04 -6.47 -0.53
N VAL A 18 -10.25 -6.58 -1.61
CA VAL A 18 -9.91 -5.43 -2.47
C VAL A 18 -11.14 -4.88 -3.18
N GLY A 19 -12.04 -5.75 -3.66
CA GLY A 19 -13.25 -5.34 -4.37
C GLY A 19 -14.22 -4.57 -3.47
N THR A 20 -14.48 -5.09 -2.26
CA THR A 20 -15.33 -4.44 -1.26
C THR A 20 -14.70 -3.13 -0.76
N LEU A 21 -13.40 -3.13 -0.50
CA LEU A 21 -12.67 -1.93 -0.09
C LEU A 21 -12.73 -0.85 -1.16
N ALA A 22 -12.53 -1.19 -2.44
CA ALA A 22 -12.62 -0.23 -3.55
C ALA A 22 -14.02 0.40 -3.64
N ARG A 23 -15.08 -0.36 -3.35
CA ARG A 23 -16.44 0.16 -3.31
C ARG A 23 -16.62 1.17 -2.18
N SER A 24 -16.20 0.84 -0.96
CA SER A 24 -16.26 1.77 0.18
C SER A 24 -15.39 3.00 -0.05
N ALA A 25 -14.18 2.82 -0.58
CA ALA A 25 -13.27 3.90 -0.95
C ALA A 25 -13.92 4.87 -1.96
N THR A 26 -14.58 4.34 -2.99
CA THR A 26 -15.31 5.17 -3.96
C THR A 26 -16.48 5.91 -3.29
N ALA A 27 -17.24 5.24 -2.43
CA ALA A 27 -18.39 5.82 -1.75
C ALA A 27 -18.01 6.98 -0.81
N PHE A 28 -16.86 6.89 -0.14
CA PHE A 28 -16.38 7.89 0.82
C PHE A 28 -15.38 8.90 0.21
N GLY A 29 -15.25 8.94 -1.12
CA GLY A 29 -14.44 9.96 -1.79
C GLY A 29 -12.93 9.79 -1.64
N VAL A 30 -12.44 8.55 -1.50
CA VAL A 30 -11.00 8.25 -1.47
C VAL A 30 -10.34 8.70 -2.77
N THR A 31 -9.21 9.39 -2.62
CA THR A 31 -8.46 10.02 -3.70
C THR A 31 -7.67 9.00 -4.53
N GLU A 32 -7.04 8.05 -3.85
CA GLU A 32 -6.25 6.98 -4.47
C GLU A 32 -6.08 5.80 -3.50
N VAL A 33 -6.12 4.57 -4.05
CA VAL A 33 -5.76 3.34 -3.33
C VAL A 33 -4.33 2.97 -3.70
N ILE A 34 -3.50 2.85 -2.67
CA ILE A 34 -2.08 2.54 -2.78
C ILE A 34 -1.89 1.06 -2.47
N LEU A 35 -1.42 0.32 -3.45
CA LEU A 35 -1.13 -1.11 -3.39
C LEU A 35 0.37 -1.30 -3.19
N VAL A 36 0.77 -1.99 -2.13
CA VAL A 36 2.17 -2.24 -1.81
C VAL A 36 2.46 -3.74 -1.84
N GLY A 37 3.59 -4.11 -2.44
CA GLY A 37 4.07 -5.49 -2.47
C GLY A 37 3.65 -6.24 -3.74
N ARG A 38 3.03 -7.42 -3.61
CA ARG A 38 2.73 -8.27 -4.77
C ARG A 38 1.75 -7.60 -5.73
N ARG A 39 1.96 -7.77 -7.04
CA ARG A 39 1.16 -7.10 -8.10
C ARG A 39 -0.16 -7.82 -8.44
N ASP A 40 -0.36 -9.04 -7.92
CA ASP A 40 -1.43 -9.94 -8.30
C ASP A 40 -2.74 -9.68 -7.54
N PHE A 41 -3.25 -8.44 -7.58
CA PHE A 41 -4.56 -8.10 -7.02
C PHE A 41 -5.67 -8.31 -8.06
N ASN A 42 -6.66 -9.15 -7.75
CA ASN A 42 -7.88 -9.29 -8.56
C ASN A 42 -8.99 -8.42 -7.96
N ALA A 43 -9.46 -7.40 -8.68
CA ALA A 43 -10.52 -6.49 -8.25
C ALA A 43 -11.95 -7.07 -8.44
N PHE A 44 -12.13 -8.37 -8.20
CA PHE A 44 -13.42 -9.06 -8.27
C PHE A 44 -14.34 -8.56 -7.13
N GLY A 45 -15.60 -8.25 -7.41
CA GLY A 45 -16.58 -7.77 -6.42
C GLY A 45 -16.78 -6.24 -6.37
N SER A 46 -16.05 -5.46 -7.16
CA SER A 46 -16.18 -4.00 -7.17
C SER A 46 -17.45 -3.45 -7.87
N HIS A 47 -18.26 -4.27 -8.54
CA HIS A 47 -19.45 -3.85 -9.31
C HIS A 47 -19.23 -2.61 -10.20
N GLY A 48 -18.02 -2.43 -10.76
CA GLY A 48 -17.68 -1.31 -11.63
C GLY A 48 -17.21 -0.03 -10.90
N SER A 49 -17.21 0.03 -9.57
CA SER A 49 -16.69 1.18 -8.80
C SER A 49 -15.20 1.45 -9.03
N THR A 50 -14.44 0.42 -9.39
CA THR A 50 -13.01 0.55 -9.72
C THR A 50 -12.70 1.49 -10.88
N SER A 51 -13.68 1.85 -11.74
CA SER A 51 -13.47 2.86 -12.78
C SER A 51 -13.41 4.30 -12.26
N HIS A 52 -13.92 4.53 -11.05
CA HIS A 52 -13.97 5.86 -10.43
C HIS A 52 -12.86 6.06 -9.40
N LEU A 53 -12.01 5.04 -9.20
CA LEU A 53 -10.95 5.04 -8.19
C LEU A 53 -9.59 4.90 -8.87
N ARG A 54 -8.63 5.72 -8.45
CA ARG A 54 -7.24 5.59 -8.89
C ARG A 54 -6.54 4.52 -8.06
N PHE A 55 -5.71 3.72 -8.72
CA PHE A 55 -4.82 2.78 -8.06
C PHE A 55 -3.37 3.10 -8.42
N ARG A 56 -2.52 3.09 -7.39
CA ARG A 56 -1.07 3.25 -7.53
C ARG A 56 -0.40 2.04 -6.90
N HIS A 57 0.66 1.56 -7.52
CA HIS A 57 1.43 0.42 -7.00
C HIS A 57 2.82 0.86 -6.58
N PHE A 58 3.28 0.36 -5.45
CA PHE A 58 4.65 0.47 -4.99
C PHE A 58 5.20 -0.91 -4.66
N HIS A 59 6.51 -1.07 -4.85
CA HIS A 59 7.19 -2.32 -4.51
C HIS A 59 7.44 -2.44 -3.01
N SER A 60 7.63 -1.32 -2.31
CA SER A 60 7.95 -1.29 -0.89
C SER A 60 7.10 -0.27 -0.12
N LEU A 61 6.94 -0.51 1.19
CA LEU A 61 6.29 0.42 2.11
C LEU A 61 7.05 1.75 2.21
N THR A 62 8.37 1.70 2.07
CA THR A 62 9.24 2.90 2.06
C THR A 62 8.91 3.83 0.90
N ASP A 63 8.74 3.29 -0.31
CA ASP A 63 8.40 4.10 -1.49
C ASP A 63 7.01 4.74 -1.34
N ALA A 64 6.06 3.99 -0.81
CA ALA A 64 4.73 4.49 -0.50
C ALA A 64 4.78 5.62 0.55
N ARG A 65 5.61 5.47 1.60
CA ARG A 65 5.81 6.50 2.63
C ARG A 65 6.43 7.77 2.06
N LEU A 66 7.43 7.65 1.19
CA LEU A 66 8.06 8.80 0.53
C LEU A 66 7.03 9.57 -0.31
N PHE A 67 6.24 8.87 -1.12
CA PHE A 67 5.18 9.48 -1.92
C PHE A 67 4.14 10.23 -1.07
N LEU A 68 3.68 9.61 0.02
CA LEU A 68 2.68 10.22 0.91
C LEU A 68 3.27 11.43 1.66
N LYS A 69 4.55 11.37 2.05
CA LYS A 69 5.25 12.49 2.66
C LYS A 69 5.36 13.69 1.72
N GLU A 70 5.66 13.48 0.44
CA GLU A 70 5.68 14.54 -0.58
C GLU A 70 4.31 15.21 -0.78
N LYS A 71 3.22 14.51 -0.43
CA LYS A 71 1.84 15.00 -0.48
C LYS A 71 1.40 15.70 0.80
N ASP A 72 2.28 15.86 1.79
CA ASP A 72 1.94 16.32 3.14
C ASP A 72 0.78 15.50 3.76
N CYS A 73 0.84 14.17 3.57
CA CYS A 73 -0.17 13.22 4.01
C CYS A 73 0.37 12.37 5.16
N ASP A 74 -0.36 12.30 6.28
CA ASP A 74 -0.01 11.40 7.39
C ASP A 74 -0.43 9.96 7.07
N ILE A 75 0.30 8.99 7.60
CA ILE A 75 -0.03 7.58 7.53
C ILE A 75 -0.63 7.14 8.87
N CYS A 76 -1.93 6.85 8.86
CA CYS A 76 -2.66 6.39 10.02
C CYS A 76 -2.80 4.86 9.98
N GLY A 77 -2.19 4.18 10.95
CA GLY A 77 -2.43 2.76 11.19
C GLY A 77 -3.80 2.54 11.84
N VAL A 78 -4.62 1.66 11.29
CA VAL A 78 -5.88 1.24 11.91
C VAL A 78 -5.64 -0.10 12.59
N GLU A 79 -5.32 -0.03 13.88
CA GLU A 79 -4.92 -1.18 14.68
C GLU A 79 -5.18 -0.94 16.17
N ILE A 80 -5.48 -2.01 16.90
CA ILE A 80 -5.69 -1.99 18.35
C ILE A 80 -4.32 -2.08 19.02
N THR A 81 -3.68 -0.94 19.26
CA THR A 81 -2.41 -0.81 19.99
C THR A 81 -2.60 0.04 21.25
N GLU A 82 -1.68 -0.05 22.22
CA GLU A 82 -1.77 0.72 23.48
C GLU A 82 -1.77 2.24 23.24
N ASP A 83 -1.02 2.70 22.23
CA ASP A 83 -0.90 4.11 21.86
C ASP A 83 -1.99 4.58 20.87
N ALA A 84 -2.92 3.70 20.48
CA ALA A 84 -3.96 4.05 19.52
C ALA A 84 -5.04 4.95 20.15
N VAL A 85 -5.42 6.00 19.42
CA VAL A 85 -6.49 6.92 19.84
C VAL A 85 -7.84 6.44 19.30
N SER A 86 -8.92 6.67 20.03
CA SER A 86 -10.26 6.37 19.54
C SER A 86 -10.59 7.19 18.30
N ILE A 87 -11.11 6.55 17.26
CA ILE A 87 -11.55 7.25 16.05
C ILE A 87 -12.70 8.25 16.33
N THR A 88 -13.46 8.06 17.40
CA THR A 88 -14.54 8.97 17.80
C THR A 88 -14.05 10.36 18.14
N ASP A 89 -12.77 10.48 18.53
CA ASP A 89 -12.16 11.75 18.91
C ASP A 89 -11.64 12.52 17.69
N HIS A 90 -11.74 11.93 16.49
CA HIS A 90 -11.28 12.48 15.23
C HIS A 90 -9.85 13.08 15.29
N PRO A 91 -8.83 12.26 15.61
CA PRO A 91 -7.46 12.73 15.85
C PRO A 91 -6.72 13.22 14.59
N PHE A 92 -7.43 13.39 13.47
CA PHE A 92 -6.89 13.78 12.18
C PHE A 92 -6.49 15.26 12.18
N LYS A 93 -5.43 15.60 11.44
CA LYS A 93 -4.91 16.98 11.35
C LYS A 93 -4.82 17.49 9.91
N LYS A 94 -4.64 16.58 8.95
CA LYS A 94 -4.46 16.88 7.53
C LYS A 94 -4.86 15.69 6.67
N SER A 95 -4.52 15.73 5.38
CA SER A 95 -4.70 14.58 4.47
C SER A 95 -4.11 13.32 5.10
N THR A 96 -4.84 12.21 5.02
CA THR A 96 -4.50 10.98 5.75
C THR A 96 -4.62 9.76 4.85
N ALA A 97 -3.60 8.91 4.90
CA ALA A 97 -3.56 7.59 4.29
C ALA A 97 -3.79 6.52 5.36
N PHE A 98 -4.81 5.68 5.15
CA PHE A 98 -5.18 4.65 6.11
C PHE A 98 -4.55 3.32 5.74
N LEU A 99 -3.69 2.80 6.62
CA LEU A 99 -3.09 1.48 6.52
C LEU A 99 -3.81 0.53 7.49
N LEU A 100 -4.44 -0.51 6.95
CA LEU A 100 -5.30 -1.40 7.74
C LEU A 100 -4.60 -2.73 8.03
N GLY A 101 -4.69 -3.20 9.27
CA GLY A 101 -4.18 -4.51 9.68
C GLY A 101 -4.87 -5.68 8.95
N ASN A 102 -4.13 -6.77 8.73
CA ASN A 102 -4.72 -8.00 8.22
C ASN A 102 -5.53 -8.71 9.31
N GLU A 103 -6.61 -9.38 8.92
CA GLU A 103 -7.44 -10.14 9.87
C GLU A 103 -6.60 -11.20 10.61
N GLY A 104 -6.66 -11.18 11.94
CA GLY A 104 -6.00 -12.16 12.82
C GLY A 104 -4.54 -11.87 13.13
N THR A 105 -3.77 -11.30 12.20
CA THR A 105 -2.36 -10.94 12.43
C THR A 105 -2.13 -9.46 12.75
N GLY A 106 -3.11 -8.61 12.45
CA GLY A 106 -2.98 -7.17 12.55
C GLY A 106 -1.96 -6.59 11.56
N LEU A 107 -1.44 -5.42 11.89
CA LEU A 107 -0.28 -4.80 11.23
C LEU A 107 1.03 -5.48 11.64
N SER A 108 1.87 -5.78 10.66
CA SER A 108 3.25 -6.21 10.85
C SER A 108 4.13 -5.08 11.36
N VAL A 109 5.27 -5.42 11.97
CA VAL A 109 6.25 -4.44 12.48
C VAL A 109 6.64 -3.41 11.42
N LYS A 110 6.89 -3.84 10.18
CA LYS A 110 7.25 -2.95 9.06
C LYS A 110 6.12 -2.01 8.66
N GLU A 111 4.86 -2.43 8.82
CA GLU A 111 3.71 -1.58 8.57
C GLU A 111 3.56 -0.55 9.69
N CYS A 112 3.75 -0.95 10.94
CA CYS A 112 3.73 -0.03 12.07
C CYS A 112 4.83 1.04 11.97
N GLU A 113 6.04 0.67 11.54
CA GLU A 113 7.19 1.58 11.37
C GLU A 113 6.93 2.71 10.37
N ILE A 114 6.04 2.52 9.40
CA ILE A 114 5.70 3.57 8.43
C ILE A 114 4.51 4.44 8.86
N CYS A 115 3.79 4.07 9.91
CA CYS A 115 2.67 4.87 10.41
C CYS A 115 3.16 6.04 11.25
N ASP A 116 2.50 7.18 11.13
CA ASP A 116 2.77 8.38 11.92
C ASP A 116 1.95 8.40 13.22
N PHE A 117 0.79 7.74 13.24
CA PHE A 117 -0.02 7.50 14.43
C PHE A 117 -0.98 6.32 14.22
N PHE A 118 -1.64 5.90 15.30
CA PHE A 118 -2.59 4.79 15.28
C PHE A 118 -3.96 5.21 15.79
N ILE A 119 -5.00 4.59 15.22
CA ILE A 119 -6.37 4.70 15.71
C ILE A 119 -7.00 3.32 15.85
N TYR A 120 -7.97 3.23 16.76
CA TYR A 120 -8.82 2.06 16.88
C TYR A 120 -10.31 2.44 16.82
N ILE A 121 -11.14 1.45 16.51
CA ILE A 121 -12.60 1.57 16.54
C ILE A 121 -13.09 0.98 17.87
N PRO A 122 -13.73 1.77 18.75
CA PRO A 122 -14.30 1.22 19.98
C PRO A 122 -15.30 0.11 19.70
N GLN A 123 -15.17 -1.01 20.43
CA GLN A 123 -16.11 -2.13 20.39
C GLN A 123 -16.83 -2.22 21.75
N TYR A 124 -18.14 -2.44 21.71
CA TYR A 124 -19.00 -2.44 22.91
C TYR A 124 -19.58 -3.82 23.26
N GLY A 125 -19.34 -4.82 22.40
CA GLY A 125 -19.76 -6.21 22.63
C GLY A 125 -18.56 -7.12 22.90
N GLY A 126 -18.79 -8.21 23.64
CA GLY A 126 -17.73 -9.18 23.98
C GLY A 126 -17.62 -10.39 23.04
N GLY A 127 -18.35 -10.40 21.92
CA GLY A 127 -18.47 -11.58 21.04
C GLY A 127 -17.43 -11.67 19.91
N THR A 128 -16.57 -10.68 19.75
CA THR A 128 -15.51 -10.68 18.74
C THR A 128 -14.29 -9.92 19.23
N ALA A 129 -13.10 -10.36 18.82
CA ALA A 129 -11.85 -9.68 19.12
C ALA A 129 -11.57 -8.52 18.17
N SER A 130 -12.09 -8.58 16.93
CA SER A 130 -11.81 -7.58 15.90
C SER A 130 -12.91 -7.54 14.83
N LEU A 131 -12.88 -6.48 14.02
CA LEU A 131 -13.74 -6.31 12.86
C LEU A 131 -13.09 -6.88 11.59
N ASN A 132 -13.92 -7.24 10.62
CA ASN A 132 -13.45 -7.46 9.26
C ASN A 132 -12.74 -6.20 8.73
N VAL A 133 -11.61 -6.38 8.07
CA VAL A 133 -10.75 -5.26 7.62
C VAL A 133 -11.49 -4.27 6.71
N THR A 134 -12.38 -4.74 5.83
CA THR A 134 -13.13 -3.86 4.92
C THR A 134 -14.26 -3.11 5.63
N VAL A 135 -14.81 -3.69 6.71
CA VAL A 135 -15.77 -3.03 7.59
C VAL A 135 -15.06 -1.94 8.39
N ALA A 136 -13.91 -2.25 8.99
CA ALA A 136 -13.08 -1.27 9.69
C ALA A 136 -12.71 -0.10 8.76
N ALA A 137 -12.28 -0.40 7.52
CA ALA A 137 -12.03 0.62 6.49
C ALA A 137 -13.22 1.55 6.28
N SER A 138 -14.42 0.98 6.16
CA SER A 138 -15.64 1.73 5.87
C SER A 138 -16.01 2.68 7.01
N ILE A 139 -15.87 2.23 8.26
CA ILE A 139 -16.09 3.06 9.45
C ILE A 139 -15.06 4.19 9.49
N VAL A 140 -13.79 3.87 9.24
CA VAL A 140 -12.70 4.85 9.28
C VAL A 140 -12.89 5.94 8.24
N LEU A 141 -13.14 5.55 7.00
CA LEU A 141 -13.35 6.47 5.89
C LEU A 141 -14.58 7.35 6.10
N HIS A 142 -15.65 6.81 6.69
CA HIS A 142 -16.82 7.59 7.05
C HIS A 142 -16.49 8.65 8.12
N HIS A 143 -15.84 8.26 9.23
CA HIS A 143 -15.44 9.19 10.28
C HIS A 143 -14.48 10.28 9.77
N PHE A 144 -13.54 9.90 8.90
CA PHE A 144 -12.64 10.86 8.27
C PHE A 144 -13.40 11.83 7.36
N GLY A 145 -14.30 11.34 6.50
CA GLY A 145 -15.09 12.19 5.61
C GLY A 145 -15.98 13.18 6.36
N VAL A 146 -16.55 12.77 7.50
CA VAL A 146 -17.31 13.66 8.39
C VAL A 146 -16.40 14.75 8.98
N TRP A 147 -15.24 14.37 9.55
CA TRP A 147 -14.29 15.33 10.11
C TRP A 147 -13.73 16.30 9.05
N ALA A 148 -13.39 15.79 7.87
CA ALA A 148 -12.85 16.56 6.76
C ALA A 148 -13.89 17.48 6.09
N GLY A 149 -15.18 17.34 6.44
CA GLY A 149 -16.27 18.12 5.85
C GLY A 149 -16.52 17.77 4.39
N PHE A 150 -16.37 16.51 3.99
CA PHE A 150 -16.66 16.07 2.63
C PHE A 150 -18.13 16.31 2.29
N SER A 151 -18.38 16.90 1.11
CA SER A 151 -19.74 17.21 0.68
C SER A 151 -20.51 15.93 0.37
N GLU A 152 -21.73 15.83 0.91
CA GLU A 152 -22.66 14.74 0.58
C GLU A 152 -23.01 14.77 -0.92
N ARG A 153 -23.07 13.59 -1.54
CA ARG A 153 -23.48 13.42 -2.94
C ARG A 153 -25.00 13.55 -3.07
N ILE A 154 -25.46 13.99 -4.25
CA ILE A 154 -26.89 14.12 -4.55
C ILE A 154 -27.57 12.74 -4.47
N ARG A 155 -28.75 12.70 -3.84
CA ARG A 155 -29.64 11.54 -3.77
C ARG A 155 -30.76 11.66 -4.80
N ASP A 156 -31.12 10.52 -5.39
CA ASP A 156 -32.28 10.35 -6.28
C ASP A 156 -33.08 9.14 -5.81
N GLY A 157 -34.24 9.41 -5.19
CA GLY A 157 -35.04 8.41 -4.48
C GLY A 157 -34.23 7.70 -3.38
N ASN A 158 -34.08 6.38 -3.52
CA ASN A 158 -33.43 5.51 -2.53
C ASN A 158 -31.93 5.27 -2.82
N LYS A 159 -31.30 6.04 -3.72
CA LYS A 159 -29.90 5.83 -4.16
C LYS A 159 -29.16 7.16 -4.32
N PHE A 160 -27.83 7.10 -4.29
CA PHE A 160 -26.97 8.23 -4.68
C PHE A 160 -26.81 8.28 -6.21
N VAL A 161 -26.76 9.50 -6.75
CA VAL A 161 -26.51 9.74 -8.17
C VAL A 161 -25.06 9.37 -8.51
N VAL A 162 -24.91 8.36 -9.37
CA VAL A 162 -23.61 7.86 -9.82
C VAL A 162 -23.06 8.82 -10.88
N ALA A 163 -21.84 9.32 -10.67
CA ALA A 163 -21.16 10.15 -11.66
C ALA A 163 -20.90 9.36 -12.95
N GLU A 164 -20.91 10.06 -14.09
CA GLU A 164 -20.43 9.48 -15.35
C GLU A 164 -19.02 8.93 -15.20
N LYS A 165 -18.74 7.84 -15.91
CA LYS A 165 -17.39 7.27 -15.90
C LYS A 165 -16.43 8.28 -16.52
N PRO A 166 -15.30 8.60 -15.86
CA PRO A 166 -14.30 9.45 -16.47
C PRO A 166 -13.87 8.86 -17.82
N LEU A 167 -13.89 9.68 -18.87
CA LEU A 167 -13.46 9.28 -20.22
C LEU A 167 -11.99 8.82 -20.13
N LYS A 168 -11.76 7.53 -20.43
CA LYS A 168 -10.49 6.78 -20.38
C LYS A 168 -9.25 7.65 -20.06
N LEU A 169 -8.87 7.71 -18.79
CA LEU A 169 -7.46 7.85 -18.43
C LEU A 169 -6.75 6.60 -18.95
N VAL A 170 -5.96 6.81 -20.00
CA VAL A 170 -5.17 5.85 -20.78
C VAL A 170 -4.69 4.66 -19.94
N SER A 171 -5.17 3.44 -20.27
CA SER A 171 -4.55 2.10 -20.16
C SER A 171 -3.72 1.67 -18.92
N ARG A 172 -3.48 2.50 -17.93
CA ARG A 172 -2.64 2.20 -16.78
C ARG A 172 -3.49 2.34 -15.52
N LYS A 173 -4.26 1.27 -15.22
CA LYS A 173 -4.92 1.09 -13.92
C LYS A 173 -3.93 1.13 -12.74
N TYR A 174 -2.62 1.11 -13.01
CA TYR A 174 -1.55 1.23 -12.05
C TYR A 174 -0.68 2.40 -12.50
N CYS A 175 -0.55 3.44 -11.68
CA CYS A 175 0.47 4.45 -11.94
C CYS A 175 1.85 3.82 -11.67
N THR A 176 2.62 3.57 -12.74
CA THR A 176 3.91 2.86 -12.74
C THR A 176 5.11 3.81 -12.65
N GLU A 177 4.95 5.05 -12.20
CA GLU A 177 6.03 6.06 -12.19
C GLU A 177 7.29 5.58 -11.42
N THR A 178 7.13 4.65 -10.47
CA THR A 178 8.25 3.99 -9.79
C THR A 178 8.80 2.77 -10.51
N ASP A 179 8.03 2.07 -11.35
CA ASP A 179 8.51 0.90 -12.10
C ASP A 179 9.63 1.32 -13.07
N ASP A 180 9.48 2.44 -13.78
CA ASP A 180 10.49 2.89 -14.77
C ASP A 180 11.82 3.25 -14.07
N ARG A 181 11.74 3.99 -12.95
CA ARG A 181 12.92 4.34 -12.11
C ARG A 181 13.58 3.13 -11.47
N ILE A 182 12.81 2.16 -10.98
CA ILE A 182 13.33 0.95 -10.32
C ILE A 182 13.87 -0.06 -11.37
N ILE A 183 13.28 -0.13 -12.57
CA ILE A 183 13.83 -0.90 -13.68
C ILE A 183 15.20 -0.33 -14.07
N GLU A 184 15.32 1.00 -14.17
CA GLU A 184 16.61 1.67 -14.38
C GLU A 184 17.60 1.39 -13.25
N GLU A 185 17.18 1.47 -11.98
CA GLU A 185 18.06 1.20 -10.83
C GLU A 185 18.48 -0.29 -10.74
N ARG A 186 17.60 -1.24 -11.06
CA ARG A 186 17.94 -2.67 -11.12
C ARG A 186 18.85 -2.99 -12.30
N LYS A 187 18.68 -2.29 -13.42
CA LYS A 187 19.55 -2.39 -14.59
C LYS A 187 20.94 -1.84 -14.25
N SER A 188 21.02 -0.67 -13.62
CA SER A 188 22.30 -0.10 -13.18
C SER A 188 22.99 -0.97 -12.13
N ARG A 189 22.28 -1.50 -11.13
CA ARG A 189 22.87 -2.45 -10.16
C ARG A 189 23.36 -3.74 -10.82
N ARG A 190 22.66 -4.27 -11.83
CA ARG A 190 23.14 -5.43 -12.60
C ARG A 190 24.37 -5.10 -13.43
N GLU A 191 24.42 -3.93 -14.05
CA GLU A 191 25.57 -3.45 -14.82
C GLU A 191 26.79 -3.22 -13.91
N SER A 192 26.60 -2.60 -12.74
CA SER A 192 27.64 -2.42 -11.72
C SER A 192 28.16 -3.77 -11.20
N ALA A 193 27.27 -4.70 -10.85
CA ALA A 193 27.67 -6.03 -10.38
C ALA A 193 28.37 -6.85 -11.48
N SER A 194 27.99 -6.67 -12.75
CA SER A 194 28.71 -7.30 -13.86
C SER A 194 30.09 -6.69 -14.09
N ASN A 195 30.25 -5.37 -13.93
CA ASN A 195 31.55 -4.70 -14.07
C ASN A 195 32.52 -5.05 -12.93
N GLU A 196 32.05 -5.14 -11.69
CA GLU A 196 32.87 -5.62 -10.56
C GLU A 196 33.38 -7.05 -10.79
N PHE A 197 32.55 -7.93 -11.36
CA PHE A 197 32.94 -9.31 -11.72
C PHE A 197 34.01 -9.37 -12.83
N PHE A 198 34.05 -8.38 -13.73
CA PHE A 198 35.05 -8.31 -14.80
C PHE A 198 36.37 -7.64 -14.36
N GLU A 199 36.35 -6.79 -13.33
CA GLU A 199 37.57 -6.19 -12.75
C GLU A 199 38.33 -7.19 -11.87
N ASP A 200 37.64 -8.00 -11.06
CA ASP A 200 38.29 -9.04 -10.24
C ASP A 200 38.91 -10.17 -11.07
N GLY A 201 38.40 -10.41 -12.29
CA GLY A 201 38.95 -11.39 -13.22
C GLY A 201 40.25 -10.96 -13.93
N LYS A 202 40.65 -9.68 -13.84
CA LYS A 202 41.87 -9.16 -14.51
C LYS A 202 43.09 -9.01 -13.60
N ASN A 203 42.93 -9.11 -12.28
CA ASN A 203 44.05 -8.99 -11.32
C ASN A 203 44.66 -10.33 -10.87
N GLY A 204 44.28 -11.45 -11.48
CA GLY A 204 44.80 -12.79 -11.15
C GLY A 204 45.72 -13.38 -12.20
N VAL A 205 46.95 -12.86 -12.37
CA VAL A 205 48.04 -13.61 -13.00
C VAL A 205 49.31 -13.49 -12.16
N SER A 206 49.74 -14.61 -11.58
CA SER A 206 51.12 -15.13 -11.62
C SER A 206 51.51 -15.84 -10.31
N SER A 207 51.45 -17.17 -10.31
CA SER A 207 52.48 -17.99 -9.67
C SER A 207 52.42 -19.42 -10.21
N SER A 208 53.50 -19.76 -10.90
CA SER A 208 53.87 -21.00 -11.56
C SER A 208 54.04 -22.22 -10.64
N ASN A 209 53.82 -23.40 -11.22
CA ASN A 209 54.47 -24.70 -10.95
C ASN A 209 54.39 -25.29 -9.53
N LEU A 210 53.61 -26.37 -9.37
CA LEU A 210 53.91 -27.50 -8.48
C LEU A 210 52.85 -28.61 -8.65
N LEU A 211 53.02 -29.42 -9.69
CA LEU A 211 52.31 -30.70 -9.83
C LEU A 211 53.18 -31.63 -10.68
N ASP A 212 54.28 -32.07 -10.08
CA ASP A 212 54.88 -33.35 -10.45
C ASP A 212 55.60 -33.91 -9.22
N SER A 213 55.58 -35.24 -9.08
CA SER A 213 56.07 -36.07 -7.96
C SER A 213 55.17 -36.23 -6.72
N LEU A 214 54.63 -37.45 -6.58
CA LEU A 214 54.34 -38.24 -5.35
C LEU A 214 53.14 -39.20 -5.56
N PHE A 215 53.26 -40.09 -6.54
CA PHE A 215 52.75 -41.46 -6.39
C PHE A 215 53.97 -42.37 -6.23
N PRO A 216 54.11 -43.11 -5.13
CA PRO A 216 54.82 -44.37 -5.13
C PRO A 216 53.80 -45.52 -5.21
N ASP A 217 54.03 -46.44 -6.14
CA ASP A 217 53.47 -47.78 -6.15
C ASP A 217 53.96 -48.62 -4.94
N GLU A 218 53.15 -49.63 -4.62
CA GLU A 218 53.21 -50.66 -3.56
C GLU A 218 52.57 -50.36 -2.19
#